data_AF-A0A0D6PDC6-F1
#
_entry.id   AF-A0A0D6PDC6-F1
#
_cell.length_a   1.000
_cell.length_b   1.000
_cell.length_c   1.000
_cell.angle_alpha   90.00
_cell.angle_beta   90.00
_cell.angle_gamma   90.00
#
_symmetry.space_group_name_H-M   'P 1'
#
loop_
_entity.id
_entity.type
_entity.pdbx_description
1 polymer ?
#
loop_
_entity_poly.entity_id
_entity_poly.type
_entity_poly.pdbx_seq_one_letter_code
_entity_poly.pdbx_strand_id
1 'polypeptide(L)'
;MLTLSKLAFGVVLAAWQPSTGLPNPSMTPGAINTHVTQSNIGTTICVRGWTRKVRPPEYYTEKLKRSQIRAYRYEDRRLGDYEEDHLIPLELGGSPTSPQNLWPEPHYVPGNLGSHSKDRLENRLHKLVCRGDLSLNNARHAIASDWVAAYKRYMSSSY
;
A
#
# COMPACT_ATOMS: atom_id res chain seq x y z
N MET A 1 -57.05 -8.69 18.96
CA MET A 1 -56.49 -9.69 18.04
C MET A 1 -55.05 -9.32 17.74
N LEU A 2 -54.17 -10.32 17.86
CA LEU A 2 -52.70 -10.37 17.78
C LEU A 2 -51.94 -9.26 17.04
N THR A 3 -50.93 -8.75 17.75
CA THR A 3 -49.71 -8.10 17.26
C THR A 3 -48.92 -8.97 16.29
N LEU A 4 -48.39 -8.39 15.22
CA LEU A 4 -47.29 -8.97 14.43
C LEU A 4 -46.29 -7.86 14.08
N SER A 5 -45.33 -7.67 14.99
CA SER A 5 -44.09 -6.93 14.71
C SER A 5 -43.26 -7.73 13.71
N LYS A 6 -43.13 -7.22 12.48
CA LYS A 6 -42.14 -7.74 11.54
C LYS A 6 -40.77 -7.18 11.93
N LEU A 7 -39.99 -7.98 12.64
CA LEU A 7 -38.55 -7.79 12.75
C LEU A 7 -37.94 -8.08 11.38
N ALA A 8 -37.61 -7.02 10.63
CA ALA A 8 -36.72 -7.14 9.49
C ALA A 8 -35.29 -7.27 10.04
N PHE A 9 -34.71 -8.47 9.93
CA PHE A 9 -33.28 -8.69 10.11
C PHE A 9 -32.54 -7.93 9.01
N GLY A 10 -32.07 -6.72 9.33
CA GLY A 10 -31.14 -6.00 8.50
C GLY A 10 -29.78 -6.69 8.54
N VAL A 11 -29.45 -7.46 7.50
CA VAL A 11 -28.05 -7.84 7.26
C VAL A 11 -27.36 -6.57 6.74
N VAL A 12 -26.78 -5.80 7.65
CA VAL A 12 -25.86 -4.73 7.29
C VAL A 12 -24.59 -5.40 6.78
N LEU A 13 -24.55 -5.70 5.49
CA LEU A 13 -23.29 -5.94 4.80
C LEU A 13 -22.57 -4.60 4.76
N ALA A 14 -21.79 -4.30 5.79
CA ALA A 14 -20.89 -3.16 5.76
C ALA A 14 -19.89 -3.40 4.62
N ALA A 15 -20.15 -2.76 3.48
CA ALA A 15 -19.14 -2.60 2.44
C ALA A 15 -17.98 -1.87 3.10
N TRP A 16 -16.79 -2.48 3.08
CA TRP A 16 -15.60 -1.82 3.57
C TRP A 16 -15.24 -0.75 2.53
N GLN A 17 -15.74 0.47 2.73
CA GLN A 17 -15.19 1.62 2.04
C GLN A 17 -13.82 1.88 2.68
N PRO A 18 -12.70 1.82 1.95
CA PRO A 18 -11.42 2.32 2.45
C PRO A 18 -11.54 3.84 2.57
N SER A 19 -12.18 4.31 3.65
CA SER A 19 -12.34 5.74 3.94
C SER A 19 -10.99 6.45 4.14
N THR A 20 -9.90 5.68 4.21
CA THR A 20 -8.56 6.13 4.56
C THR A 20 -7.49 5.80 3.52
N GLY A 21 -7.81 5.14 2.39
CA GLY A 21 -6.78 4.69 1.42
C GLY A 21 -5.82 3.61 1.94
N LEU A 22 -6.02 3.11 3.16
CA LEU A 22 -5.24 2.01 3.73
C LEU A 22 -5.67 0.66 3.14
N PRO A 23 -4.74 -0.30 2.96
CA PRO A 23 -5.09 -1.67 2.62
C PRO A 23 -5.79 -2.38 3.79
N ASN A 24 -6.39 -3.53 3.51
CA ASN A 24 -6.83 -4.44 4.55
C ASN A 24 -5.58 -5.13 5.14
N PRO A 25 -5.23 -4.94 6.42
CA PRO A 25 -4.01 -5.47 7.01
C PRO A 25 -3.99 -6.99 7.10
N SER A 26 -5.15 -7.67 7.05
CA SER A 26 -5.20 -9.14 6.99
C SER A 26 -4.89 -9.68 5.59
N MET A 27 -5.02 -8.86 4.55
CA MET A 27 -4.74 -9.25 3.16
C MET A 27 -3.35 -8.79 2.71
N THR A 28 -3.00 -7.55 3.05
CA THR A 28 -1.73 -6.94 2.66
C THR A 28 -1.02 -6.34 3.89
N PRO A 29 -0.49 -7.19 4.80
CA PRO A 29 0.24 -6.76 6.00
C PRO A 29 1.61 -6.12 5.72
N GLY A 30 2.11 -6.24 4.49
CA GLY A 30 3.44 -5.85 4.07
C GLY A 30 4.40 -7.05 4.08
N ALA A 31 5.24 -7.15 3.06
CA ALA A 31 6.30 -8.15 3.01
C ALA A 31 7.57 -7.53 2.42
N ILE A 32 8.73 -7.88 2.98
CA ILE A 32 10.03 -7.34 2.56
C ILE A 32 10.71 -8.24 1.53
N ASN A 33 11.59 -7.66 0.71
CA ASN A 33 12.62 -8.40 -0.02
C ASN A 33 13.79 -8.65 0.94
N THR A 34 14.00 -9.92 1.31
CA THR A 34 15.05 -10.33 2.26
C THR A 34 16.47 -10.09 1.74
N HIS A 35 16.65 -9.88 0.44
CA HIS A 35 17.92 -9.48 -0.16
C HIS A 35 18.24 -7.99 0.00
N VAL A 36 17.32 -7.17 0.55
CA VAL A 36 17.55 -5.76 0.83
C VAL A 36 17.64 -5.55 2.35
N THR A 37 18.86 -5.28 2.81
CA THR A 37 19.21 -5.04 4.20
C THR A 37 19.75 -3.62 4.39
N GLN A 38 19.77 -3.13 5.62
CA GLN A 38 20.39 -1.83 5.93
C GLN A 38 21.85 -1.76 5.47
N SER A 39 22.59 -2.87 5.59
CA SER A 39 24.01 -2.93 5.24
C SER A 39 24.29 -2.91 3.74
N ASN A 40 23.29 -3.20 2.89
CA ASN A 40 23.47 -3.26 1.43
C ASN A 40 22.64 -2.24 0.66
N ILE A 41 22.04 -1.24 1.32
CA ILE A 41 21.24 -0.21 0.63
C ILE A 41 22.05 0.54 -0.44
N GLY A 42 23.36 0.73 -0.22
CA GLY A 42 24.27 1.39 -1.16
C GLY A 42 24.53 0.62 -2.46
N THR A 43 24.18 -0.67 -2.53
CA THR A 43 24.28 -1.50 -3.73
C THR A 43 22.92 -2.02 -4.20
N THR A 44 21.83 -1.66 -3.50
CA THR A 44 20.46 -2.05 -3.81
C THR A 44 19.57 -0.80 -4.00
N ILE A 45 18.73 -0.46 -3.03
CA ILE A 45 17.71 0.57 -3.18
C ILE A 45 18.26 1.98 -3.44
N CYS A 46 19.49 2.27 -3.06
CA CYS A 46 20.12 3.57 -3.27
C CYS A 46 20.96 3.66 -4.55
N VAL A 47 20.86 2.68 -5.47
CA VAL A 47 21.47 2.75 -6.79
C VAL A 47 20.45 3.00 -7.90
N ARG A 48 20.86 3.74 -8.92
CA ARG A 48 20.01 4.08 -10.06
C ARG A 48 19.52 2.80 -10.77
N GLY A 49 18.21 2.69 -10.96
CA GLY A 49 17.60 1.61 -11.74
C GLY A 49 17.34 0.32 -10.98
N TRP A 50 17.60 0.27 -9.66
CA TRP A 50 17.30 -0.91 -8.83
C TRP A 50 15.85 -1.39 -8.96
N THR A 51 14.88 -0.48 -8.77
CA THR A 51 13.46 -0.83 -8.82
C THR A 51 13.05 -1.39 -10.19
N ARG A 52 13.59 -0.85 -11.29
CA ARG A 52 13.38 -1.39 -12.65
C ARG A 52 13.88 -2.83 -12.80
N LYS A 53 14.96 -3.20 -12.11
CA LYS A 53 15.52 -4.56 -12.15
C LYS A 53 14.64 -5.58 -11.41
N VAL A 54 14.01 -5.17 -10.31
CA VAL A 54 13.25 -6.07 -9.42
C VAL A 54 11.74 -6.00 -9.61
N ARG A 55 11.23 -5.02 -10.35
CA ARG A 55 9.79 -4.84 -10.60
C ARG A 55 9.21 -6.09 -11.26
N PRO A 56 8.08 -6.62 -10.76
CA PRO A 56 7.42 -7.75 -11.41
C PRO A 56 6.92 -7.34 -12.81
N PRO A 57 6.79 -8.31 -13.74
CA PRO A 57 6.23 -8.02 -15.05
C PRO A 57 4.75 -7.65 -14.96
N GLU A 58 4.29 -6.77 -15.84
CA GLU A 58 2.91 -6.24 -15.84
C GLU A 58 1.85 -7.35 -15.92
N TYR A 59 2.08 -8.41 -16.70
CA TYR A 59 1.12 -9.51 -16.82
C TYR A 59 0.81 -10.17 -15.46
N TYR A 60 1.77 -10.17 -14.54
CA TYR A 60 1.60 -10.71 -13.20
C TYR A 60 0.73 -9.77 -12.35
N THR A 61 1.07 -8.48 -12.32
CA THR A 61 0.37 -7.47 -11.52
C THR A 61 -1.07 -7.23 -12.02
N GLU A 62 -1.30 -7.18 -13.33
CA GLU A 62 -2.65 -7.05 -13.91
C GLU A 62 -3.57 -8.21 -13.50
N LYS A 63 -3.05 -9.45 -13.52
CA LYS A 63 -3.81 -10.64 -13.08
C LYS A 63 -4.13 -10.56 -11.60
N LEU A 64 -3.16 -10.15 -10.78
CA LEU A 64 -3.31 -10.03 -9.32
C LEU A 64 -4.34 -8.95 -8.97
N LYS A 65 -4.19 -7.74 -9.52
CA LYS A 65 -5.11 -6.59 -9.37
C LYS A 65 -6.56 -6.96 -9.60
N ARG A 66 -6.85 -7.61 -10.73
CA ARG A 66 -8.21 -8.07 -11.08
C ARG A 66 -8.78 -9.00 -10.01
N SER A 67 -7.95 -9.90 -9.48
CA SER A 67 -8.37 -10.84 -8.43
C SER A 67 -8.60 -10.13 -7.09
N GLN A 68 -7.71 -9.21 -6.73
CA GLN A 68 -7.73 -8.53 -5.46
C GLN A 68 -8.84 -7.49 -5.37
N ILE A 69 -9.18 -6.75 -6.43
CA ILE A 69 -10.33 -5.82 -6.43
C ILE A 69 -11.62 -6.53 -6.00
N ARG A 70 -11.81 -7.79 -6.44
CA ARG A 70 -12.94 -8.61 -6.00
C ARG A 70 -12.80 -9.06 -4.54
N ALA A 71 -11.60 -9.46 -4.13
CA ALA A 71 -11.34 -9.93 -2.78
C ALA A 71 -11.48 -8.81 -1.73
N TYR A 72 -11.05 -7.58 -2.09
CA TYR A 72 -11.18 -6.36 -1.31
C TYR A 72 -12.62 -5.82 -1.25
N ARG A 73 -13.51 -6.34 -2.10
CA ARG A 73 -14.93 -5.94 -2.17
C ARG A 73 -15.13 -4.45 -2.45
N TYR A 74 -14.29 -3.87 -3.31
CA TYR A 74 -14.51 -2.51 -3.77
C TYR A 74 -15.85 -2.35 -4.51
N GLU A 75 -16.40 -1.15 -4.43
CA GLU A 75 -17.72 -0.82 -4.97
C GLU A 75 -17.75 -0.92 -6.49
N ASP A 76 -16.71 -0.42 -7.14
CA ASP A 76 -16.50 -0.55 -8.57
C ASP A 76 -15.40 -1.59 -8.89
N ARG A 77 -15.27 -1.91 -10.17
CA ARG A 77 -14.26 -2.85 -10.70
C ARG A 77 -13.48 -2.28 -11.88
N ARG A 78 -13.47 -0.96 -12.02
CA ARG A 78 -12.79 -0.25 -13.11
C ARG A 78 -11.31 -0.26 -12.79
N LEU A 79 -10.55 -1.03 -13.56
CA LEU A 79 -9.12 -1.22 -13.29
C LEU A 79 -8.34 0.10 -13.29
N GLY A 80 -8.77 1.07 -14.10
CA GLY A 80 -8.14 2.39 -14.16
C GLY A 80 -8.34 3.26 -12.91
N ASP A 81 -9.21 2.87 -11.98
CA ASP A 81 -9.44 3.60 -10.72
C ASP A 81 -8.47 3.15 -9.61
N TYR A 82 -7.65 2.13 -9.88
CA TYR A 82 -6.71 1.52 -8.94
C TYR A 82 -5.30 1.43 -9.54
N GLU A 83 -4.29 1.35 -8.68
CA GLU A 83 -2.89 1.02 -8.99
C GLU A 83 -2.53 -0.31 -8.32
N GLU A 84 -1.91 -1.26 -9.01
CA GLU A 84 -1.41 -2.45 -8.31
C GLU A 84 -0.07 -2.10 -7.69
N ASP A 85 -0.07 -1.82 -6.38
CA ASP A 85 1.05 -1.16 -5.74
C ASP A 85 1.53 -1.89 -4.47
N HIS A 86 2.77 -1.59 -4.10
CA HIS A 86 3.48 -2.21 -3.00
C HIS A 86 3.26 -1.46 -1.68
N LEU A 87 2.82 -2.11 -0.61
CA LEU A 87 2.70 -1.49 0.73
C LEU A 87 4.03 -0.92 1.21
N ILE A 88 5.03 -1.80 1.27
CA ILE A 88 6.42 -1.41 1.40
C ILE A 88 6.93 -1.29 -0.03
N PRO A 89 7.30 -0.10 -0.52
CA PRO A 89 7.67 0.07 -1.91
C PRO A 89 9.00 -0.62 -2.23
N LEU A 90 9.22 -0.89 -3.52
CA LEU A 90 10.48 -1.48 -3.99
C LEU A 90 11.70 -0.63 -3.62
N GLU A 91 11.53 0.68 -3.52
CA GLU A 91 12.58 1.61 -3.09
C GLU A 91 12.88 1.56 -1.58
N LEU A 92 12.01 0.95 -0.79
CA LEU A 92 12.29 0.55 0.59
C LEU A 92 12.50 -0.96 0.71
N GLY A 93 12.77 -1.63 -0.42
CA GLY A 93 13.05 -3.06 -0.46
C GLY A 93 11.86 -3.92 -0.03
N GLY A 94 10.65 -3.54 -0.42
CA GLY A 94 9.48 -4.43 -0.35
C GLY A 94 9.61 -5.62 -1.27
N SER A 95 8.84 -6.67 -0.97
CA SER A 95 8.77 -7.88 -1.80
C SER A 95 8.13 -7.55 -3.14
N PRO A 96 8.75 -7.90 -4.27
CA PRO A 96 8.25 -7.52 -5.58
C PRO A 96 6.98 -8.27 -5.99
N THR A 97 6.81 -9.51 -5.52
CA THR A 97 5.76 -10.43 -5.99
C THR A 97 4.95 -11.05 -4.86
N SER A 98 5.06 -10.56 -3.62
CA SER A 98 4.23 -11.09 -2.54
C SER A 98 2.84 -10.45 -2.60
N PRO A 99 1.74 -11.20 -2.70
CA PRO A 99 0.39 -10.66 -2.54
C PRO A 99 0.17 -10.04 -1.15
N GLN A 100 0.98 -10.40 -0.15
CA GLN A 100 0.96 -9.77 1.17
C GLN A 100 1.63 -8.39 1.17
N ASN A 101 2.33 -8.00 0.11
CA ASN A 101 2.88 -6.66 -0.09
C ASN A 101 2.21 -5.92 -1.25
N LEU A 102 1.33 -6.55 -2.02
CA LEU A 102 0.68 -5.96 -3.18
C LEU A 102 -0.82 -5.77 -2.91
N TRP A 103 -1.37 -4.63 -3.30
CA TRP A 103 -2.80 -4.40 -3.27
C TRP A 103 -3.25 -3.45 -4.40
N PRO A 104 -4.53 -3.51 -4.81
CA PRO A 104 -5.12 -2.56 -5.75
C PRO A 104 -5.40 -1.22 -5.05
N GLU A 105 -4.43 -0.32 -5.01
CA GLU A 105 -4.53 0.98 -4.36
C GLU A 105 -5.48 1.92 -5.08
N PRO A 106 -6.52 2.46 -4.43
CA PRO A 106 -7.39 3.43 -5.07
C PRO A 106 -6.66 4.74 -5.37
N HIS A 107 -6.82 5.27 -6.58
CA HIS A 107 -6.32 6.60 -6.94
C HIS A 107 -7.06 7.72 -6.18
N TYR A 108 -8.37 7.54 -5.97
CA TYR A 108 -9.26 8.53 -5.38
C TYR A 108 -9.91 7.98 -4.12
N VAL A 109 -9.69 8.67 -2.99
CA VAL A 109 -10.35 8.38 -1.72
C VAL A 109 -10.74 9.68 -1.02
N PRO A 110 -11.73 9.66 -0.11
CA PRO A 110 -12.03 10.80 0.75
C PRO A 110 -10.76 11.35 1.43
N GLY A 111 -10.56 12.67 1.39
CA GLY A 111 -9.37 13.33 1.95
C GLY A 111 -8.16 13.38 1.02
N ASN A 112 -8.26 12.94 -0.24
CA ASN A 112 -7.23 13.03 -1.28
C ASN A 112 -5.88 12.37 -0.91
N LEU A 113 -5.93 11.34 -0.06
CA LEU A 113 -4.80 10.49 0.28
C LEU A 113 -4.95 9.13 -0.44
N GLY A 114 -4.87 9.14 -1.77
CA GLY A 114 -4.76 7.94 -2.62
C GLY A 114 -3.35 7.71 -3.12
N SER A 115 -3.18 6.88 -4.16
CA SER A 115 -1.86 6.41 -4.63
C SER A 115 -0.84 7.52 -4.89
N HIS A 116 -1.24 8.61 -5.56
CA HIS A 116 -0.33 9.74 -5.81
C HIS A 116 0.21 10.42 -4.54
N SER A 117 -0.55 10.39 -3.45
CA SER A 117 -0.08 10.89 -2.15
C SER A 117 0.90 9.90 -1.53
N LYS A 118 0.63 8.60 -1.61
CA LYS A 118 1.56 7.56 -1.19
C LYS A 118 2.88 7.65 -1.96
N ASP A 119 2.87 7.76 -3.30
CA ASP A 119 4.06 7.96 -4.14
C ASP A 119 5.00 9.05 -3.59
N ARG A 120 4.44 10.19 -3.18
CA ARG A 120 5.25 11.30 -2.62
C ARG A 120 5.89 10.92 -1.29
N LEU A 121 5.16 10.20 -0.43
CA LEU A 121 5.72 9.68 0.81
C LEU A 121 6.83 8.66 0.54
N GLU A 122 6.62 7.73 -0.39
CA GLU A 122 7.61 6.70 -0.72
C GLU A 122 8.93 7.34 -1.17
N ASN A 123 8.85 8.27 -2.12
CA ASN A 123 10.00 9.03 -2.60
C ASN A 123 10.68 9.82 -1.47
N ARG A 124 9.91 10.34 -0.50
CA ARG A 124 10.46 11.05 0.67
C ARG A 124 11.19 10.09 1.59
N LEU A 125 10.58 8.95 1.93
CA LEU A 125 11.20 7.94 2.80
C LEU A 125 12.45 7.34 2.16
N HIS A 126 12.43 7.06 0.86
CA HIS A 126 13.59 6.60 0.11
C HIS A 126 14.76 7.57 0.22
N LYS A 127 14.52 8.87 -0.01
CA LYS A 127 15.54 9.91 0.13
C LYS A 127 16.13 9.95 1.54
N LEU A 128 15.29 9.88 2.57
CA LEU A 128 15.76 9.87 3.97
C LEU A 128 16.61 8.64 4.27
N VAL A 129 16.20 7.46 3.78
CA VAL A 129 16.96 6.23 3.94
C VAL A 129 18.31 6.30 3.22
N CYS A 130 18.33 6.78 1.98
CA CYS A 130 19.56 6.85 1.19
C CYS A 130 20.52 7.96 1.63
N ARG A 131 20.06 8.95 2.40
CA ARG A 131 20.90 9.94 3.08
C ARG A 131 21.41 9.47 4.45
N GLY A 132 20.78 8.45 5.02
CA GLY A 132 21.07 7.97 6.38
C GLY A 132 20.27 8.69 7.48
N ASP A 133 19.36 9.60 7.12
CA ASP A 133 18.52 10.37 8.06
C ASP A 133 17.43 9.50 8.72
N LEU A 134 17.08 8.37 8.08
CA LEU A 134 16.11 7.40 8.59
C LEU A 134 16.61 5.98 8.32
N SER A 135 16.51 5.08 9.30
CA SER A 135 16.86 3.68 9.05
C SER A 135 15.83 3.02 8.11
N LEU A 136 16.28 2.08 7.30
CA LEU A 136 15.44 1.28 6.41
C LEU A 136 14.30 0.59 7.19
N ASN A 137 14.60 0.08 8.39
CA ASN A 137 13.60 -0.58 9.22
C ASN A 137 12.52 0.39 9.72
N ASN A 138 12.91 1.60 10.14
CA ASN A 138 11.96 2.61 10.58
C ASN A 138 11.08 3.11 9.43
N ALA A 139 11.65 3.28 8.22
CA ALA A 139 10.90 3.63 7.03
C ALA A 139 9.87 2.55 6.66
N ARG A 140 10.28 1.27 6.62
CA ARG A 140 9.41 0.11 6.37
C ARG A 140 8.30 0.01 7.40
N HIS A 141 8.62 0.15 8.68
CA HIS A 141 7.63 0.09 9.76
C HIS A 141 6.61 1.23 9.64
N ALA A 142 7.07 2.46 9.44
CA ALA A 142 6.20 3.61 9.32
C ALA A 142 5.18 3.46 8.18
N ILE A 143 5.63 3.06 6.99
CA ILE A 143 4.75 2.92 5.83
C ILE A 143 3.83 1.69 5.95
N ALA A 144 4.33 0.56 6.44
CA ALA A 144 3.54 -0.66 6.55
C ALA A 144 2.44 -0.59 7.62
N SER A 145 2.68 0.12 8.72
CA SER A 145 1.72 0.22 9.82
C SER A 145 0.57 1.19 9.51
N ASP A 146 0.89 2.38 9.02
CA ASP A 146 -0.08 3.41 8.65
C ASP A 146 0.59 4.44 7.74
N TRP A 147 0.52 4.21 6.43
CA TRP A 147 1.14 5.10 5.46
C TRP A 147 0.51 6.50 5.48
N VAL A 148 -0.76 6.65 5.87
CA VAL A 148 -1.43 7.96 5.99
C VAL A 148 -0.85 8.77 7.15
N ALA A 149 -0.64 8.14 8.31
CA ALA A 149 0.04 8.77 9.44
C ALA A 149 1.50 9.09 9.08
N ALA A 150 2.19 8.19 8.39
CA ALA A 150 3.55 8.44 7.90
C ALA A 150 3.58 9.62 6.91
N TYR A 151 2.61 9.73 6.00
CA TYR A 151 2.48 10.87 5.08
C TYR A 151 2.42 12.18 5.86
N LYS A 152 1.49 12.28 6.82
CA LYS A 152 1.33 13.47 7.67
C LYS A 152 2.63 13.83 8.41
N ARG A 153 3.36 12.83 8.92
CA ARG A 153 4.62 13.03 9.65
C ARG A 153 5.77 13.49 8.77
N TYR A 154 6.07 12.76 7.71
CA TYR A 154 7.30 12.95 6.93
C TYR A 154 7.18 14.03 5.84
N MET A 155 5.94 14.38 5.44
CA MET A 155 5.70 15.46 4.48
C MET A 155 5.61 16.83 5.14
N SER A 156 5.35 16.91 6.44
CA SER A 156 5.33 18.17 7.20
C SER A 156 6.66 18.51 7.86
N SER A 157 7.58 17.54 7.97
CA SER A 157 8.85 17.69 8.68
C SER A 157 9.97 18.16 7.76
N SER A 158 10.76 19.13 8.22
CA SER A 158 11.90 19.73 7.48
C SER A 158 13.21 18.90 7.54
N TYR A 159 13.11 17.57 7.52
CA TYR A 159 14.28 16.68 7.44
C TYR A 159 15.11 16.93 6.18
#